data_AF-A0A6A7A6U9-F1
#
_entry.id   AF-A0A6A7A6U9-F1
#
_cell.length_a   1.000
_cell.length_b   1.000
_cell.length_c   1.000
_cell.angle_alpha   90.00
_cell.angle_beta   90.00
_cell.angle_gamma   90.00
#
_symmetry.space_group_name_H-M   'P 1'
#
loop_
_entity.id
_entity.type
_entity.pdbx_description
1 polymer ?
#
loop_
_entity_poly.entity_id
_entity_poly.type
_entity_poly.pdbx_seq_one_letter_code
_entity_poly.pdbx_strand_id
1 'polypeptide(L)'
;MGKLEKTKQYLGLGSADDQLPPSEFELEIRRIKQIIYNASARYSALSPPKLSSSAEKFVKNVLNEYEKLMSQYHDSQTDIRFEKQAKVQAEHRVAQKDNIIRSERLNHEEHLKEVHQRHQIDLQRTQDLAMAKLRKKEEDWSRRLKQIEEDWSGRLRKSEEDWSGRLRKNEELWQTEHRNREAKHVETVRELNHIHTVEKEQLQQVNEDLKQDLSSREHIKGLADREVVMRFKKLSTDIEEFSRIEWDPHLEASWPYSEVEMGTMRSHNTRKLKQHLVQNCLWLTLHEHVFRTPFRIMGEYGQVFDSELYEAHSREYDRLEEGEKADLNMKRYKNAEVFLTALSSSEPRTENDQSIIESHRQARVAMLSVVCITLGHITTLDEEEQGALDEILQSAANLWLEITSQRYRLFVVVPRGSEDVLRVVGSDAESLQLVVKPELERFGDSRGAGSRQGQSIAGWSGQIEVYAVSR
;
A
#
# COMPACT_ATOMS: atom_id res chain seq x y z
N MET A 1 27.23 79.12 -4.54
CA MET A 1 27.78 79.38 -5.89
C MET A 1 27.48 80.85 -6.22
N GLY A 2 28.31 81.86 -6.03
CA GLY A 2 29.77 81.93 -5.86
C GLY A 2 30.36 82.93 -6.87
N LYS A 3 30.51 84.20 -6.44
CA LYS A 3 31.51 85.23 -6.84
C LYS A 3 31.52 85.84 -8.27
N LEU A 4 31.79 87.16 -8.30
CA LEU A 4 32.48 88.06 -9.28
C LEU A 4 31.67 89.37 -9.43
N GLU A 5 31.98 90.57 -8.92
CA GLU A 5 33.18 91.34 -8.55
C GLU A 5 34.07 91.91 -9.71
N LYS A 6 34.11 93.27 -9.78
CA LYS A 6 35.11 94.24 -10.37
C LYS A 6 35.03 94.51 -11.90
N THR A 7 35.19 95.73 -12.46
CA THR A 7 36.23 96.79 -12.29
C THR A 7 35.86 98.11 -13.06
N LYS A 8 36.02 99.35 -12.51
CA LYS A 8 37.00 100.48 -12.78
C LYS A 8 36.95 101.24 -14.15
N GLN A 9 36.73 102.58 -14.19
CA GLN A 9 37.65 103.77 -14.14
C GLN A 9 38.02 104.39 -15.53
N TYR A 10 38.32 105.70 -15.54
CA TYR A 10 38.88 106.61 -16.60
C TYR A 10 37.82 107.43 -17.39
N LEU A 11 37.81 108.78 -17.52
CA LEU A 11 38.80 109.87 -17.44
C LEU A 11 38.10 111.23 -17.13
N GLY A 12 38.82 112.14 -16.45
CA GLY A 12 38.54 113.58 -16.41
C GLY A 12 39.53 114.39 -17.27
N LEU A 13 39.55 115.72 -17.02
CA LEU A 13 40.35 116.84 -17.62
C LEU A 13 39.50 117.71 -18.59
N GLY A 14 39.54 119.05 -18.58
CA GLY A 14 40.34 120.04 -17.85
C GLY A 14 40.22 121.43 -18.51
N SER A 15 40.35 122.48 -17.70
CA SER A 15 40.25 123.93 -17.98
C SER A 15 41.53 124.52 -18.60
N ALA A 16 41.45 125.67 -19.31
CA ALA A 16 42.41 126.80 -19.18
C ALA A 16 42.00 128.06 -19.99
N ASP A 17 42.01 129.21 -19.31
CA ASP A 17 42.07 130.58 -19.84
C ASP A 17 43.48 130.89 -20.40
N ASP A 18 43.56 131.63 -21.51
CA ASP A 18 44.80 132.24 -22.01
C ASP A 18 44.56 133.70 -22.44
N GLN A 19 45.25 134.63 -21.77
CA GLN A 19 45.32 136.05 -22.14
C GLN A 19 46.50 136.25 -23.11
N LEU A 20 46.23 136.77 -24.31
CA LEU A 20 47.25 137.10 -25.30
C LEU A 20 47.90 138.48 -25.02
N PRO A 21 49.22 138.64 -25.23
CA PRO A 21 49.96 139.87 -24.99
C PRO A 21 49.70 140.94 -26.07
N PRO A 22 49.93 142.24 -25.76
CA PRO A 22 49.76 143.33 -26.72
C PRO A 22 50.80 143.25 -27.84
N SER A 23 50.32 143.34 -29.08
CA SER A 23 51.13 143.15 -30.28
C SER A 23 52.21 144.24 -30.45
N GLU A 24 53.34 143.86 -31.06
CA GLU A 24 54.46 144.74 -31.46
C GLU A 24 53.99 146.03 -32.16
N PHE A 25 52.84 145.99 -32.83
CA PHE A 25 52.21 147.11 -33.52
C PHE A 25 51.70 148.22 -32.57
N GLU A 26 51.22 147.87 -31.37
CA GLU A 26 50.79 148.86 -30.36
C GLU A 26 51.98 149.59 -29.72
N LEU A 27 53.14 148.94 -29.66
CA LEU A 27 54.40 149.54 -29.21
C LEU A 27 54.92 150.59 -30.22
N GLU A 28 54.79 150.31 -31.51
CA GLU A 28 55.24 151.21 -32.57
C GLU A 28 54.36 152.48 -32.69
N ILE A 29 53.03 152.35 -32.49
CA ILE A 29 52.11 153.49 -32.44
C ILE A 29 52.41 154.42 -31.24
N ARG A 30 52.79 153.88 -30.08
CA ARG A 30 53.24 154.72 -28.94
C ARG A 30 54.52 155.48 -29.26
N ARG A 31 55.46 154.86 -29.97
CA ARG A 31 56.74 155.45 -30.34
C ARG A 31 56.57 156.65 -31.28
N ILE A 32 55.70 156.54 -32.27
CA ILE A 32 55.38 157.62 -33.22
C ILE A 32 54.66 158.79 -32.54
N LYS A 33 53.72 158.52 -31.63
CA LYS A 33 53.04 159.57 -30.84
C LYS A 33 54.02 160.38 -30.00
N GLN A 34 55.04 159.75 -29.43
CA GLN A 34 56.07 160.42 -28.64
C GLN A 34 56.97 161.33 -29.49
N ILE A 35 57.27 160.93 -30.73
CA ILE A 35 58.05 161.74 -31.69
C ILE A 35 57.28 163.00 -32.09
N ILE A 36 55.97 162.88 -32.36
CA ILE A 36 55.10 164.02 -32.73
C ILE A 36 54.98 165.02 -31.57
N TYR A 37 54.84 164.55 -30.34
CA TYR A 37 54.76 165.42 -29.16
C TYR A 37 56.04 166.24 -28.95
N ASN A 38 57.21 165.61 -29.10
CA ASN A 38 58.50 166.28 -28.96
C ASN A 38 58.81 167.27 -30.10
N ALA A 39 58.32 167.00 -31.32
CA ALA A 39 58.42 167.92 -32.45
C ALA A 39 57.53 169.16 -32.26
N SER A 40 56.33 168.99 -31.69
CA SER A 40 55.40 170.09 -31.41
C SER A 40 55.92 171.01 -30.30
N ALA A 41 56.54 170.47 -29.24
CA ALA A 41 57.08 171.26 -28.13
C ALA A 41 58.27 172.17 -28.52
N ARG A 42 59.04 171.84 -29.57
CA ARG A 42 60.15 172.69 -30.05
C ARG A 42 59.71 173.82 -30.99
N TYR A 43 58.49 173.77 -31.54
CA TYR A 43 58.02 174.75 -32.52
C TYR A 43 57.34 175.99 -31.91
N SER A 44 57.08 176.02 -30.59
CA SER A 44 56.39 177.14 -29.94
C SER A 44 57.31 178.29 -29.45
N ALA A 45 58.62 178.23 -29.66
CA ALA A 45 59.57 179.17 -29.02
C ALA A 45 60.18 180.26 -29.92
N LEU A 46 59.96 180.28 -31.24
CA LEU A 46 60.60 181.27 -32.13
C LEU A 46 59.64 181.78 -33.22
N SER A 47 59.44 183.09 -33.23
CA SER A 47 58.81 183.87 -34.30
C SER A 47 59.89 184.68 -35.03
N PRO A 48 59.58 185.31 -36.16
CA PRO A 48 59.46 184.84 -37.54
C PRO A 48 60.80 185.11 -38.32
N PRO A 49 61.02 184.84 -39.63
CA PRO A 49 60.06 184.63 -40.73
C PRO A 49 60.37 183.48 -41.75
N LYS A 50 59.31 183.15 -42.52
CA LYS A 50 59.25 182.64 -43.92
C LYS A 50 60.41 181.81 -44.46
N LEU A 51 60.23 180.49 -44.55
CA LEU A 51 60.86 179.50 -45.44
C LEU A 51 60.12 178.15 -45.17
N SER A 52 60.00 177.13 -46.02
CA SER A 52 60.53 176.77 -47.34
C SER A 52 59.75 175.54 -47.82
N SER A 53 59.58 175.40 -49.15
CA SER A 53 58.87 174.33 -49.87
C SER A 53 59.30 172.87 -49.56
N SER A 54 60.39 172.65 -48.81
CA SER A 54 60.86 171.31 -48.45
C SER A 54 60.16 170.70 -47.22
N ALA A 55 59.61 171.53 -46.32
CA ALA A 55 58.93 171.05 -45.11
C ALA A 55 57.49 170.56 -45.41
N GLU A 56 56.81 171.19 -46.38
CA GLU A 56 55.49 170.73 -46.84
C GLU A 56 55.54 169.34 -47.49
N LYS A 57 56.60 169.00 -48.24
CA LYS A 57 56.75 167.67 -48.85
C LYS A 57 56.90 166.55 -47.80
N PHE A 58 57.58 166.81 -46.68
CA PHE A 58 57.76 165.81 -45.63
C PHE A 58 56.46 165.56 -44.86
N VAL A 59 55.74 166.62 -44.49
CA VAL A 59 54.44 166.49 -43.79
C VAL A 59 53.41 165.79 -44.67
N LYS A 60 53.39 166.07 -45.99
CA LYS A 60 52.47 165.42 -46.93
C LYS A 60 52.77 163.93 -47.12
N ASN A 61 54.04 163.52 -47.09
CA ASN A 61 54.42 162.09 -47.20
C ASN A 61 54.04 161.30 -45.94
N VAL A 62 54.22 161.88 -44.75
CA VAL A 62 53.85 161.25 -43.47
C VAL A 62 52.33 161.09 -43.34
N LEU A 63 51.54 162.06 -43.81
CA LEU A 63 50.07 161.95 -43.85
C LEU A 63 49.60 160.85 -44.80
N ASN A 64 50.27 160.68 -45.95
CA ASN A 64 49.89 159.68 -46.95
C ASN A 64 50.24 158.25 -46.49
N GLU A 65 51.34 158.06 -45.76
CA GLU A 65 51.63 156.76 -45.11
C GLU A 65 50.64 156.45 -43.99
N TYR A 66 50.20 157.45 -43.23
CA TYR A 66 49.20 157.28 -42.18
C TYR A 66 47.84 156.86 -42.74
N GLU A 67 47.38 157.45 -43.84
CA GLU A 67 46.14 157.04 -44.53
C GLU A 67 46.24 155.60 -45.07
N LYS A 68 47.38 155.23 -45.64
CA LYS A 68 47.59 153.87 -46.17
C LYS A 68 47.56 152.81 -45.06
N LEU A 69 48.15 153.12 -43.90
CA LEU A 69 48.16 152.23 -42.74
C LEU A 69 46.77 152.11 -42.09
N MET A 70 46.01 153.21 -42.05
CA MET A 70 44.63 153.21 -41.55
C MET A 70 43.69 152.40 -42.44
N SER A 71 43.88 152.41 -43.77
CA SER A 71 43.09 151.58 -44.68
C SER A 71 43.38 150.09 -44.49
N GLN A 72 44.65 149.69 -44.35
CA GLN A 72 45.02 148.28 -44.09
C GLN A 72 44.50 147.77 -42.74
N TYR A 73 44.44 148.62 -41.71
CA TYR A 73 43.86 148.25 -40.42
C TYR A 73 42.34 148.03 -40.51
N HIS A 74 41.64 148.76 -41.38
CA HIS A 74 40.20 148.59 -41.56
C HIS A 74 39.86 147.28 -42.29
N ASP A 75 40.62 146.95 -43.34
CA ASP A 75 40.44 145.71 -44.10
C ASP A 75 40.74 144.46 -43.23
N SER A 76 41.78 144.52 -42.39
CA SER A 76 42.08 143.44 -41.44
C SER A 76 41.01 143.24 -40.36
N GLN A 77 40.38 144.33 -39.89
CA GLN A 77 39.26 144.27 -38.94
C GLN A 77 38.00 143.66 -39.56
N THR A 78 37.76 143.85 -40.86
CA THR A 78 36.63 143.22 -41.55
C THR A 78 36.82 141.72 -41.76
N ASP A 79 38.02 141.27 -42.11
CA ASP A 79 38.32 139.85 -42.30
C ASP A 79 38.22 139.06 -40.98
N ILE A 80 38.72 139.63 -39.87
CA ILE A 80 38.60 139.02 -38.54
C ILE A 80 37.13 138.87 -38.11
N ARG A 81 36.24 139.79 -38.52
CA ARG A 81 34.81 139.69 -38.23
C ARG A 81 34.12 138.59 -39.04
N PHE A 82 34.43 138.44 -40.32
CA PHE A 82 33.87 137.38 -41.15
C PHE A 82 34.33 135.99 -40.70
N GLU A 83 35.60 135.83 -40.32
CA GLU A 83 36.15 134.55 -39.86
C GLU A 83 35.53 134.13 -38.51
N LYS A 84 35.32 135.07 -37.57
CA LYS A 84 34.60 134.81 -36.33
C LYS A 84 33.15 134.36 -36.57
N GLN A 85 32.45 134.97 -37.53
CA GLN A 85 31.05 134.65 -37.81
C GLN A 85 30.91 133.27 -38.50
N ALA A 86 31.86 132.92 -39.37
CA ALA A 86 31.93 131.59 -39.98
C ALA A 86 32.23 130.48 -38.95
N LYS A 87 33.12 130.75 -37.98
CA LYS A 87 33.44 129.80 -36.92
C LYS A 87 32.25 129.49 -36.02
N VAL A 88 31.47 130.51 -35.64
CA VAL A 88 30.24 130.33 -34.83
C VAL A 88 29.17 129.53 -35.59
N GLN A 89 29.01 129.74 -36.91
CA GLN A 89 28.08 128.94 -37.71
C GLN A 89 28.53 127.47 -37.86
N ALA A 90 29.83 127.22 -37.96
CA ALA A 90 30.37 125.86 -38.01
C ALA A 90 30.16 125.13 -36.67
N GLU A 91 30.44 125.79 -35.54
CA GLU A 91 30.19 125.24 -34.20
C GLU A 91 28.70 124.95 -33.97
N HIS A 92 27.79 125.79 -34.46
CA HIS A 92 26.35 125.52 -34.37
C HIS A 92 25.91 124.29 -35.19
N ARG A 93 26.48 124.07 -36.38
CA ARG A 93 26.22 122.87 -37.20
C ARG A 93 26.75 121.59 -36.55
N VAL A 94 27.91 121.65 -35.89
CA VAL A 94 28.46 120.51 -35.12
C VAL A 94 27.54 120.18 -33.94
N ALA A 95 27.12 121.19 -33.17
CA ALA A 95 26.21 120.99 -32.04
C ALA A 95 24.84 120.42 -32.46
N GLN A 96 24.30 120.82 -33.62
CA GLN A 96 23.07 120.23 -34.18
C GLN A 96 23.26 118.74 -34.53
N LYS A 97 24.37 118.39 -35.18
CA LYS A 97 24.67 116.99 -35.52
C LYS A 97 24.88 116.14 -34.27
N ASP A 98 25.55 116.68 -33.25
CA ASP A 98 25.75 115.97 -31.99
C ASP A 98 24.43 115.72 -31.25
N ASN A 99 23.47 116.65 -31.32
CA ASN A 99 22.13 116.42 -30.77
C ASN A 99 21.36 115.31 -31.52
N ILE A 100 21.49 115.25 -32.84
CA ILE A 100 20.88 114.16 -33.65
C ILE A 100 21.52 112.82 -33.30
N ILE A 101 22.85 112.75 -33.22
CA ILE A 101 23.55 111.52 -32.85
C ILE A 101 23.16 111.08 -31.42
N ARG A 102 22.99 112.04 -30.50
CA ARG A 102 22.58 111.75 -29.13
C ARG A 102 21.15 111.22 -29.04
N SER A 103 20.21 111.76 -29.82
CA SER A 103 18.83 111.24 -29.86
C SER A 103 18.74 109.86 -30.53
N GLU A 104 19.51 109.61 -31.60
CA GLU A 104 19.58 108.30 -32.24
C GLU A 104 20.18 107.24 -31.31
N ARG A 105 21.21 107.59 -30.52
CA ARG A 105 21.78 106.68 -29.52
C ARG A 105 20.78 106.32 -28.41
N LEU A 106 20.01 107.29 -27.94
CA LEU A 106 18.95 107.06 -26.95
C LEU A 106 17.87 106.13 -27.52
N ASN A 107 17.41 106.40 -28.74
CA ASN A 107 16.42 105.54 -29.42
C ASN A 107 16.96 104.12 -29.66
N HIS A 108 18.24 103.98 -30.02
CA HIS A 108 18.86 102.67 -30.19
C HIS A 108 19.00 101.93 -28.85
N GLU A 109 19.35 102.62 -27.77
CA GLU A 109 19.42 102.05 -26.42
C GLU A 109 18.05 101.60 -25.93
N GLU A 110 17.00 102.40 -26.16
CA GLU A 110 15.62 102.01 -25.86
C GLU A 110 15.18 100.80 -26.69
N HIS A 111 15.50 100.78 -27.99
CA HIS A 111 15.19 99.63 -28.85
C HIS A 111 15.92 98.35 -28.38
N LEU A 112 17.20 98.45 -27.99
CA LEU A 112 17.93 97.31 -27.42
C LEU A 112 17.32 96.83 -26.10
N LYS A 113 16.85 97.75 -25.25
CA LYS A 113 16.13 97.40 -24.02
C LYS A 113 14.82 96.67 -24.33
N GLU A 114 14.04 97.16 -25.30
CA GLU A 114 12.82 96.48 -25.74
C GLU A 114 13.09 95.10 -26.31
N VAL A 115 14.09 94.95 -27.19
CA VAL A 115 14.45 93.65 -27.78
C VAL A 115 14.94 92.70 -26.70
N HIS A 116 15.74 93.18 -25.74
CA HIS A 116 16.20 92.38 -24.61
C HIS A 116 15.03 91.92 -23.74
N GLN A 117 14.09 92.82 -23.42
CA GLN A 117 12.88 92.48 -22.66
C GLN A 117 12.01 91.46 -23.39
N ARG A 118 11.80 91.63 -24.71
CA ARG A 118 11.04 90.66 -25.53
C ARG A 118 11.73 89.30 -25.53
N HIS A 119 13.05 89.27 -25.72
CA HIS A 119 13.81 88.03 -25.68
C HIS A 119 13.74 87.35 -24.31
N GLN A 120 13.79 88.13 -23.22
CA GLN A 120 13.67 87.61 -21.86
C GLN A 120 12.27 87.04 -21.59
N ILE A 121 11.21 87.71 -22.06
CA ILE A 121 9.83 87.22 -21.99
C ILE A 121 9.67 85.94 -22.80
N ASP A 122 10.21 85.88 -24.02
CA ASP A 122 10.11 84.67 -24.86
C ASP A 122 10.92 83.51 -24.28
N LEU A 123 12.10 83.77 -23.72
CA LEU A 123 12.88 82.77 -23.00
C LEU A 123 12.09 82.24 -21.79
N GLN A 124 11.47 83.11 -21.01
CA GLN A 124 10.62 82.71 -19.89
C GLN A 124 9.43 81.86 -20.36
N ARG A 125 8.74 82.28 -21.42
CA ARG A 125 7.63 81.51 -22.02
C ARG A 125 8.06 80.14 -22.51
N THR A 126 9.22 80.03 -23.16
CA THR A 126 9.74 78.73 -23.62
C THR A 126 10.12 77.83 -22.46
N GLN A 127 10.71 78.39 -21.39
CA GLN A 127 10.99 77.65 -20.15
C GLN A 127 9.71 77.18 -19.48
N ASP A 128 8.70 78.04 -19.35
CA ASP A 128 7.40 77.70 -18.76
C ASP A 128 6.69 76.60 -19.57
N LEU A 129 6.72 76.69 -20.91
CA LEU A 129 6.18 75.66 -21.79
C LEU A 129 6.94 74.33 -21.68
N ALA A 130 8.28 74.38 -21.56
CA ALA A 130 9.09 73.18 -21.37
C ALA A 130 8.81 72.52 -20.01
N MET A 131 8.70 73.31 -18.94
CA MET A 131 8.34 72.83 -17.61
C MET A 131 6.92 72.26 -17.58
N ALA A 132 5.95 72.90 -18.23
CA ALA A 132 4.59 72.40 -18.34
C ALA A 132 4.54 71.05 -19.10
N LYS A 133 5.31 70.91 -20.18
CA LYS A 133 5.44 69.64 -20.91
C LYS A 133 6.10 68.55 -20.06
N LEU A 134 7.11 68.89 -19.28
CA LEU A 134 7.76 67.95 -18.36
C LEU A 134 6.80 67.49 -17.26
N ARG A 135 6.10 68.42 -16.61
CA ARG A 135 5.08 68.09 -15.60
C ARG A 135 3.99 67.19 -16.16
N LYS A 136 3.48 67.49 -17.36
CA LYS A 136 2.49 66.63 -18.02
C LYS A 136 3.02 65.22 -18.29
N LYS A 137 4.27 65.10 -18.77
CA LYS A 137 4.90 63.78 -18.95
C LYS A 137 5.07 63.05 -17.63
N GLU A 138 5.48 63.75 -16.57
CA GLU A 138 5.64 63.18 -15.22
C GLU A 138 4.30 62.69 -14.64
N GLU A 139 3.23 63.47 -14.81
CA GLU A 139 1.86 63.06 -14.46
C GLU A 139 1.40 61.84 -15.27
N ASP A 140 1.68 61.80 -16.58
CA ASP A 140 1.34 60.66 -17.44
C ASP A 140 2.12 59.40 -17.04
N TRP A 141 3.41 59.53 -16.71
CA TRP A 141 4.24 58.44 -16.21
C TRP A 141 3.76 57.95 -14.83
N SER A 142 3.46 58.88 -13.92
CA SER A 142 2.91 58.55 -12.60
C SER A 142 1.58 57.81 -12.70
N ARG A 143 0.69 58.24 -13.61
CA ARG A 143 -0.58 57.54 -13.89
C ARG A 143 -0.37 56.15 -14.46
N ARG A 144 0.53 56.00 -15.43
CA ARG A 144 0.85 54.68 -16.01
C ARG A 144 1.45 53.73 -14.97
N LEU A 145 2.33 54.25 -14.11
CA LEU A 145 2.98 53.46 -13.08
C LEU A 145 1.96 52.97 -12.05
N LYS A 146 1.05 53.84 -11.59
CA LYS A 146 -0.08 53.44 -10.73
C LYS A 146 -0.97 52.38 -11.38
N GLN A 147 -1.32 52.56 -12.65
CA GLN A 147 -2.15 51.58 -13.37
C GLN A 147 -1.47 50.21 -13.47
N ILE A 148 -0.16 50.20 -13.74
CA ILE A 148 0.64 48.97 -13.77
C ILE A 148 0.68 48.33 -12.38
N GLU A 149 0.89 49.11 -11.31
CA GLU A 149 0.88 48.61 -9.92
C GLU A 149 -0.47 48.02 -9.53
N GLU A 150 -1.58 48.67 -9.89
CA GLU A 150 -2.94 48.19 -9.65
C GLU A 150 -3.23 46.89 -10.43
N ASP A 151 -2.83 46.83 -11.70
CA ASP A 151 -3.00 45.63 -12.53
C ASP A 151 -2.18 44.45 -11.99
N TRP A 152 -0.92 44.68 -11.60
CA TRP A 152 -0.07 43.64 -11.01
C TRP A 152 -0.60 43.18 -9.65
N SER A 153 -1.03 44.10 -8.79
CA SER A 153 -1.62 43.78 -7.48
C SER A 153 -2.92 42.98 -7.65
N GLY A 154 -3.76 43.35 -8.63
CA GLY A 154 -4.97 42.63 -8.97
C GLY A 154 -4.72 41.22 -9.51
N ARG A 155 -3.70 41.04 -10.36
CA ARG A 155 -3.28 39.72 -10.86
C ARG A 155 -2.71 38.85 -9.75
N LEU A 156 -1.88 39.42 -8.87
CA LEU A 156 -1.29 38.71 -7.75
C LEU A 156 -2.38 38.19 -6.80
N ARG A 157 -3.32 39.08 -6.42
CA ARG A 157 -4.45 38.71 -5.56
C ARG A 157 -5.31 37.61 -6.15
N LYS A 158 -5.67 37.69 -7.45
CA LYS A 158 -6.40 36.62 -8.14
C LYS A 158 -5.64 35.30 -8.11
N SER A 159 -4.33 35.33 -8.36
CA SER A 159 -3.50 34.14 -8.30
C SER A 159 -3.45 33.55 -6.88
N GLU A 160 -3.34 34.38 -5.85
CA GLU A 160 -3.35 33.93 -4.45
C GLU A 160 -4.69 33.32 -4.05
N GLU A 161 -5.81 33.92 -4.48
CA GLU A 161 -7.17 33.40 -4.27
C GLU A 161 -7.35 32.04 -4.98
N ASP A 162 -6.88 31.91 -6.23
CA ASP A 162 -6.92 30.66 -6.99
C ASP A 162 -6.07 29.55 -6.34
N TRP A 163 -4.84 29.88 -5.92
CA TRP A 163 -3.95 28.93 -5.23
C TRP A 163 -4.54 28.49 -3.89
N SER A 164 -5.07 29.42 -3.10
CA SER A 164 -5.72 29.14 -1.82
C SER A 164 -6.96 28.27 -2.00
N GLY A 165 -7.76 28.54 -3.04
CA GLY A 165 -8.94 27.75 -3.39
C GLY A 165 -8.57 26.31 -3.80
N ARG A 166 -7.53 26.14 -4.63
CA ARG A 166 -7.01 24.82 -5.01
C ARG A 166 -6.48 24.04 -3.81
N LEU A 167 -5.74 24.70 -2.92
CA LEU A 167 -5.20 24.08 -1.72
C LEU A 167 -6.32 23.58 -0.80
N ARG A 168 -7.34 24.41 -0.55
CA ARG A 168 -8.51 24.01 0.25
C ARG A 168 -9.23 22.81 -0.36
N LYS A 169 -9.47 22.83 -1.67
CA LYS A 169 -10.13 21.71 -2.36
C LYS A 169 -9.31 20.42 -2.27
N ASN A 170 -8.00 20.51 -2.40
CA ASN A 170 -7.11 19.36 -2.28
C ASN A 170 -7.11 18.78 -0.85
N GLU A 171 -7.11 19.66 0.16
CA GLU A 171 -7.24 19.25 1.56
C GLU A 171 -8.57 18.53 1.84
N GLU A 172 -9.69 19.06 1.33
CA GLU A 172 -11.01 18.40 1.45
C GLU A 172 -11.05 17.03 0.77
N LEU A 173 -10.43 16.90 -0.42
CA LEU A 173 -10.31 15.63 -1.13
C LEU A 173 -9.44 14.63 -0.34
N TRP A 174 -8.31 15.10 0.21
CA TRP A 174 -7.44 14.25 1.01
C TRP A 174 -8.14 13.76 2.29
N GLN A 175 -8.84 14.64 3.00
CA GLN A 175 -9.59 14.25 4.19
C GLN A 175 -10.73 13.28 3.90
N THR A 176 -11.46 13.47 2.80
CA THR A 176 -12.54 12.56 2.41
C THR A 176 -11.98 11.19 1.99
N GLU A 177 -10.86 11.16 1.26
CA GLU A 177 -10.17 9.91 0.93
C GLU A 177 -9.65 9.19 2.18
N HIS A 178 -9.06 9.92 3.13
CA HIS A 178 -8.59 9.36 4.40
C HIS A 178 -9.73 8.71 5.18
N ARG A 179 -10.85 9.43 5.37
CA ARG A 179 -12.04 8.90 6.06
C ARG A 179 -12.60 7.67 5.36
N ASN A 180 -12.62 7.66 4.03
CA ASN A 180 -13.07 6.50 3.25
C ASN A 180 -12.14 5.29 3.42
N ARG A 181 -10.82 5.51 3.48
CA ARG A 181 -9.85 4.43 3.75
C ARG A 181 -9.99 3.90 5.18
N GLU A 182 -10.15 4.77 6.16
CA GLU A 182 -10.40 4.37 7.56
C GLU A 182 -11.70 3.58 7.70
N ALA A 183 -12.79 4.03 7.08
CA ALA A 183 -14.06 3.31 7.10
C ALA A 183 -13.94 1.91 6.47
N LYS A 184 -13.25 1.79 5.32
CA LYS A 184 -12.98 0.49 4.70
C LYS A 184 -12.13 -0.40 5.62
N HIS A 185 -11.09 0.15 6.23
CA HIS A 185 -10.23 -0.62 7.13
C HIS A 185 -10.98 -1.14 8.35
N VAL A 186 -11.83 -0.31 8.98
CA VAL A 186 -12.68 -0.72 10.10
C VAL A 186 -13.63 -1.84 9.68
N GLU A 187 -14.21 -1.78 8.48
CA GLU A 187 -15.10 -2.83 7.99
C GLU A 187 -14.36 -4.14 7.73
N THR A 188 -13.19 -4.10 7.09
CA THR A 188 -12.35 -5.30 6.90
C THR A 188 -11.93 -5.93 8.23
N VAL A 189 -11.60 -5.12 9.24
CA VAL A 189 -11.25 -5.63 10.58
C VAL A 189 -12.47 -6.29 11.25
N ARG A 190 -13.67 -5.74 11.08
CA ARG A 190 -14.91 -6.37 11.59
C ARG A 190 -15.18 -7.71 10.92
N GLU A 191 -15.05 -7.78 9.59
CA GLU A 191 -15.24 -9.01 8.82
C GLU A 191 -14.24 -10.10 9.24
N LEU A 192 -12.95 -9.76 9.34
CA LEU A 192 -11.92 -10.69 9.80
C LEU A 192 -12.14 -11.17 11.23
N ASN A 193 -12.57 -10.28 12.14
CA ASN A 193 -12.90 -10.67 13.51
C ASN A 193 -14.10 -11.62 13.55
N HIS A 194 -15.12 -11.37 12.71
CA HIS A 194 -16.27 -12.26 12.63
C HIS A 194 -15.88 -13.66 12.11
N ILE A 195 -15.07 -13.74 11.06
CA ILE A 195 -14.54 -15.00 10.54
C ILE A 195 -13.75 -15.73 11.64
N HIS A 196 -12.84 -15.03 12.32
CA HIS A 196 -12.03 -15.62 13.39
C HIS A 196 -12.89 -16.14 14.55
N THR A 197 -13.97 -15.46 14.91
CA THR A 197 -14.89 -15.94 15.95
C THR A 197 -15.60 -17.22 15.54
N VAL A 198 -16.08 -17.31 14.29
CA VAL A 198 -16.76 -18.50 13.77
C VAL A 198 -15.79 -19.69 13.69
N GLU A 199 -14.57 -19.48 13.17
CA GLU A 199 -13.55 -20.54 13.12
C GLU A 199 -13.17 -21.03 14.51
N LYS A 200 -13.05 -20.13 15.49
CA LYS A 200 -12.74 -20.49 16.87
C LYS A 200 -13.83 -21.34 17.50
N GLU A 201 -15.10 -21.01 17.28
CA GLU A 201 -16.24 -21.80 17.75
C GLU A 201 -16.28 -23.19 17.09
N GLN A 202 -16.03 -23.28 15.79
CA GLN A 202 -15.94 -24.56 15.07
C GLN A 202 -14.82 -25.44 15.62
N LEU A 203 -13.63 -24.88 15.84
CA LEU A 203 -12.50 -25.62 16.43
C LEU A 203 -12.78 -26.07 17.86
N GLN A 204 -13.51 -25.27 18.66
CA GLN A 204 -13.94 -25.68 19.99
C GLN A 204 -14.90 -26.86 19.93
N GLN A 205 -15.88 -26.84 19.01
CA GLN A 205 -16.82 -27.95 18.83
C GLN A 205 -16.08 -29.24 18.47
N VAL A 206 -15.20 -29.21 17.47
CA VAL A 206 -14.40 -30.38 17.06
C VAL A 206 -13.55 -30.91 18.22
N ASN A 207 -13.01 -30.03 19.07
CA ASN A 207 -12.22 -30.45 20.21
C ASN A 207 -13.06 -31.13 21.28
N GLU A 208 -14.27 -30.63 21.57
CA GLU A 208 -15.19 -31.30 22.49
C GLU A 208 -15.68 -32.65 21.94
N ASP A 209 -15.98 -32.74 20.64
CA ASP A 209 -16.33 -34.00 19.98
C ASP A 209 -15.19 -35.02 20.11
N LEU A 210 -13.95 -34.60 19.85
CA LEU A 210 -12.76 -35.46 20.01
C LEU A 210 -12.52 -35.87 21.46
N LYS A 211 -12.78 -35.00 22.44
CA LYS A 211 -12.70 -35.35 23.86
C LYS A 211 -13.76 -36.38 24.25
N GLN A 212 -14.97 -36.25 23.73
CA GLN A 212 -16.04 -37.23 23.94
C GLN A 212 -15.69 -38.58 23.29
N ASP A 213 -15.07 -38.56 22.11
CA ASP A 213 -14.55 -39.77 21.47
C ASP A 213 -13.39 -40.39 22.27
N LEU A 214 -12.52 -39.58 22.87
CA LEU A 214 -11.44 -40.08 23.73
C LEU A 214 -11.98 -40.68 25.03
N SER A 215 -12.93 -40.03 25.69
CA SER A 215 -13.53 -40.55 26.93
C SER A 215 -14.31 -41.84 26.69
N SER A 216 -15.04 -41.95 25.57
CA SER A 216 -15.69 -43.21 25.18
C SER A 216 -14.68 -44.32 24.86
N ARG A 217 -13.49 -43.98 24.35
CA ARG A 217 -12.38 -44.94 24.14
C ARG A 217 -11.77 -45.45 25.45
N GLU A 218 -11.79 -44.67 26.53
CA GLU A 218 -11.21 -45.08 27.83
C GLU A 218 -12.07 -46.09 28.59
N HIS A 219 -13.37 -46.16 28.32
CA HIS A 219 -14.29 -47.06 29.05
C HIS A 219 -14.44 -48.46 28.44
N ILE A 220 -13.99 -48.69 27.20
CA ILE A 220 -14.03 -50.03 26.60
C ILE A 220 -12.83 -50.82 27.13
N LYS A 221 -13.05 -51.52 28.25
CA LYS A 221 -12.15 -52.59 28.69
C LYS A 221 -12.34 -53.77 27.76
N GLY A 222 -11.46 -53.87 26.76
CA GLY A 222 -11.42 -55.05 25.90
C GLY A 222 -11.27 -56.33 26.73
N LEU A 223 -11.91 -57.42 26.30
CA LEU A 223 -11.77 -58.73 26.94
C LEU A 223 -10.29 -59.12 27.04
N ALA A 224 -9.86 -59.50 28.24
CA ALA A 224 -8.48 -59.93 28.45
C ALA A 224 -8.27 -61.33 27.86
N ASP A 225 -7.04 -61.66 27.45
CA ASP A 225 -6.72 -63.00 26.92
C ASP A 225 -7.14 -64.11 27.88
N ARG A 226 -6.98 -63.89 29.19
CA ARG A 226 -7.43 -64.84 30.23
C ARG A 226 -8.94 -65.11 30.16
N GLU A 227 -9.75 -64.10 29.87
CA GLU A 227 -11.21 -64.22 29.78
C GLU A 227 -11.60 -64.93 28.49
N VAL A 228 -10.98 -64.59 27.36
CA VAL A 228 -11.17 -65.28 26.08
C VAL A 228 -10.85 -66.78 26.25
N VAL A 229 -9.69 -67.11 26.82
CA VAL A 229 -9.27 -68.48 27.10
C VAL A 229 -10.28 -69.19 28.02
N MET A 230 -10.77 -68.52 29.05
CA MET A 230 -11.74 -69.12 29.98
C MET A 230 -13.05 -69.49 29.28
N ARG A 231 -13.57 -68.61 28.42
CA ARG A 231 -14.82 -68.85 27.69
C ARG A 231 -14.66 -69.95 26.65
N PHE A 232 -13.57 -69.95 25.88
CA PHE A 232 -13.29 -71.04 24.94
C PHE A 232 -13.02 -72.37 25.65
N LYS A 233 -12.39 -72.37 26.84
CA LYS A 233 -12.23 -73.58 27.65
C LYS A 233 -13.57 -74.18 28.03
N LYS A 234 -14.53 -73.35 28.45
CA LYS A 234 -15.89 -73.81 28.71
C LYS A 234 -16.50 -74.47 27.47
N LEU A 235 -16.53 -73.77 26.34
CA LEU A 235 -17.09 -74.30 25.09
C LEU A 235 -16.42 -75.61 24.66
N SER A 236 -15.10 -75.72 24.80
CA SER A 236 -14.38 -76.95 24.48
C SER A 236 -14.69 -78.10 25.42
N THR A 237 -14.93 -77.84 26.71
CA THR A 237 -15.40 -78.86 27.65
C THR A 237 -16.79 -79.34 27.26
N ASP A 238 -17.71 -78.43 26.94
CA ASP A 238 -19.08 -78.76 26.54
C ASP A 238 -19.07 -79.63 25.27
N ILE A 239 -18.26 -79.27 24.27
CA ILE A 239 -18.05 -80.07 23.05
C ILE A 239 -17.40 -81.43 23.37
N GLU A 240 -16.40 -81.47 24.24
CA GLU A 240 -15.74 -82.73 24.64
C GLU A 240 -16.72 -83.69 25.32
N GLU A 241 -17.57 -83.18 26.21
CA GLU A 241 -18.57 -83.94 26.93
C GLU A 241 -19.63 -84.50 25.98
N PHE A 242 -20.21 -83.65 25.11
CA PHE A 242 -21.17 -84.08 24.10
C PHE A 242 -20.58 -85.11 23.12
N SER A 243 -19.29 -84.96 22.76
CA SER A 243 -18.62 -85.88 21.83
C SER A 243 -18.41 -87.30 22.37
N ARG A 244 -18.76 -87.56 23.64
CA ARG A 244 -18.74 -88.90 24.24
C ARG A 244 -19.98 -89.71 23.93
N ILE A 245 -20.87 -89.20 23.07
CA ILE A 245 -22.06 -89.89 22.60
C ILE A 245 -21.73 -91.30 22.10
N GLU A 246 -22.63 -92.25 22.42
CA GLU A 246 -22.47 -93.64 22.01
C GLU A 246 -22.84 -93.79 20.54
N TRP A 247 -21.97 -94.45 19.79
CA TRP A 247 -22.21 -94.75 18.38
C TRP A 247 -23.12 -95.98 18.30
N ASP A 248 -24.21 -95.89 17.53
CA ASP A 248 -25.18 -96.98 17.39
C ASP A 248 -24.60 -98.08 16.47
N PRO A 249 -24.34 -99.30 16.98
CA PRO A 249 -23.83 -100.41 16.18
C PRO A 249 -24.74 -100.79 15.00
N HIS A 250 -26.05 -100.48 15.07
CA HIS A 250 -26.98 -100.74 13.98
C HIS A 250 -26.75 -99.83 12.77
N LEU A 251 -26.06 -98.70 12.97
CA LEU A 251 -25.69 -97.74 11.93
C LEU A 251 -24.25 -97.94 11.43
N GLU A 252 -23.55 -99.04 11.78
CA GLU A 252 -22.15 -99.25 11.39
C GLU A 252 -21.93 -99.16 9.87
N ALA A 253 -22.92 -99.55 9.07
CA ALA A 253 -22.86 -99.45 7.61
C ALA A 253 -22.79 -98.01 7.07
N SER A 254 -23.22 -97.01 7.85
CA SER A 254 -23.14 -95.58 7.51
C SER A 254 -21.98 -94.86 8.19
N TRP A 255 -21.22 -95.55 9.05
CA TRP A 255 -20.04 -94.95 9.67
C TRP A 255 -18.98 -94.64 8.60
N PRO A 256 -18.17 -93.58 8.79
CA PRO A 256 -17.08 -93.27 7.86
C PRO A 256 -16.02 -94.37 7.81
N TYR A 257 -15.87 -95.11 8.91
CA TYR A 257 -14.97 -96.23 9.08
C TYR A 257 -15.66 -97.29 9.93
N SER A 258 -15.48 -98.56 9.58
CA SER A 258 -15.93 -99.70 10.40
C SER A 258 -15.17 -99.76 11.73
N GLU A 259 -15.71 -100.48 12.72
CA GLU A 259 -15.02 -100.68 14.01
C GLU A 259 -13.64 -101.33 13.81
N VAL A 260 -13.54 -102.25 12.84
CA VAL A 260 -12.31 -102.95 12.49
C VAL A 260 -11.27 -101.98 11.93
N GLU A 261 -11.65 -101.13 10.96
CA GLU A 261 -10.76 -100.12 10.38
C GLU A 261 -10.26 -99.14 11.45
N MET A 262 -11.17 -98.62 12.29
CA MET A 262 -10.79 -97.74 13.41
C MET A 262 -9.81 -98.41 14.39
N GLY A 263 -9.96 -99.72 14.62
CA GLY A 263 -9.03 -100.53 15.41
C GLY A 263 -7.64 -100.65 14.79
N THR A 264 -7.52 -100.61 13.45
CA THR A 264 -6.23 -100.63 12.76
C THR A 264 -5.51 -99.28 12.71
N MET A 265 -6.23 -98.17 12.87
CA MET A 265 -5.71 -96.80 12.75
C MET A 265 -4.81 -96.36 13.92
N ARG A 266 -3.82 -97.17 14.35
CA ARG A 266 -2.81 -96.93 15.43
C ARG A 266 -3.30 -96.27 16.73
N SER A 267 -4.60 -96.06 16.90
CA SER A 267 -5.22 -95.55 18.09
C SER A 267 -5.42 -96.75 18.98
N HIS A 268 -4.72 -96.79 20.12
CA HIS A 268 -4.90 -97.87 21.09
C HIS A 268 -6.28 -97.79 21.78
N ASN A 269 -7.16 -96.90 21.30
CA ASN A 269 -8.39 -96.52 21.95
C ASN A 269 -9.40 -96.02 20.89
N THR A 270 -10.17 -96.96 20.31
CA THR A 270 -11.22 -96.66 19.32
C THR A 270 -12.25 -95.69 19.86
N ARG A 271 -12.58 -95.76 21.16
CA ARG A 271 -13.47 -94.81 21.83
C ARG A 271 -12.95 -93.37 21.74
N LYS A 272 -11.64 -93.15 21.92
CA LYS A 272 -11.04 -91.81 21.78
C LYS A 272 -11.07 -91.31 20.34
N LEU A 273 -10.85 -92.19 19.36
CA LEU A 273 -10.96 -91.84 17.94
C LEU A 273 -12.41 -91.42 17.57
N LYS A 274 -13.41 -92.19 18.01
CA LYS A 274 -14.84 -91.85 17.85
C LYS A 274 -15.16 -90.47 18.44
N GLN A 275 -14.68 -90.21 19.66
CA GLN A 275 -14.84 -88.90 20.29
C GLN A 275 -14.21 -87.78 19.45
N HIS A 276 -12.97 -87.96 18.97
CA HIS A 276 -12.28 -86.95 18.16
C HIS A 276 -12.94 -86.72 16.80
N LEU A 277 -13.57 -87.73 16.20
CA LEU A 277 -14.34 -87.60 14.96
C LEU A 277 -15.54 -86.65 15.16
N VAL A 278 -16.28 -86.85 16.26
CA VAL A 278 -17.41 -85.97 16.63
C VAL A 278 -16.92 -84.56 16.96
N GLN A 279 -15.85 -84.41 17.77
CA GLN A 279 -15.26 -83.10 18.06
C GLN A 279 -14.83 -82.36 16.80
N ASN A 280 -14.15 -83.04 15.87
CA ASN A 280 -13.70 -82.47 14.61
C ASN A 280 -14.90 -81.98 13.77
N CYS A 281 -15.95 -82.80 13.64
CA CYS A 281 -17.18 -82.39 12.93
C CYS A 281 -17.82 -81.14 13.54
N LEU A 282 -17.94 -81.09 14.88
CA LEU A 282 -18.49 -79.95 15.58
C LEU A 282 -17.64 -78.69 15.41
N TRP A 283 -16.32 -78.79 15.57
CA TRP A 283 -15.41 -77.66 15.37
C TRP A 283 -15.40 -77.15 13.93
N LEU A 284 -15.44 -78.04 12.94
CA LEU A 284 -15.51 -77.65 11.53
C LEU A 284 -16.84 -76.98 11.19
N THR A 285 -17.95 -77.49 11.73
CA THR A 285 -19.27 -76.87 11.55
C THR A 285 -19.34 -75.51 12.22
N LEU A 286 -18.88 -75.40 13.47
CA LEU A 286 -18.79 -74.12 14.18
C LEU A 286 -17.86 -73.15 13.46
N HIS A 287 -16.72 -73.62 12.96
CA HIS A 287 -15.83 -72.78 12.18
C HIS A 287 -16.52 -72.28 10.91
N GLU A 288 -17.17 -73.16 10.15
CA GLU A 288 -17.83 -72.78 8.91
C GLU A 288 -18.97 -71.79 9.13
N HIS A 289 -19.86 -72.05 10.09
CA HIS A 289 -21.11 -71.30 10.24
C HIS A 289 -21.06 -70.20 11.30
N VAL A 290 -20.12 -70.25 12.25
CA VAL A 290 -20.00 -69.29 13.35
C VAL A 290 -18.69 -68.52 13.26
N PHE A 291 -17.54 -69.19 13.30
CA PHE A 291 -16.25 -68.51 13.51
C PHE A 291 -15.57 -67.98 12.26
N ARG A 292 -16.01 -68.37 11.05
CA ARG A 292 -15.41 -67.89 9.81
C ARG A 292 -15.52 -66.38 9.67
N THR A 293 -16.65 -65.83 10.08
CA THR A 293 -16.93 -64.40 10.02
C THR A 293 -17.84 -63.99 11.19
N PRO A 294 -17.80 -62.72 11.63
CA PRO A 294 -18.57 -62.27 12.80
C PRO A 294 -20.09 -62.34 12.62
N PHE A 295 -20.59 -62.31 11.38
CA PHE A 295 -22.01 -62.06 11.12
C PHE A 295 -22.77 -63.25 10.55
N ARG A 296 -22.08 -64.32 10.16
CA ARG A 296 -22.74 -65.50 9.55
C ARG A 296 -23.76 -66.16 10.47
N ILE A 297 -23.52 -66.09 11.77
CA ILE A 297 -24.43 -66.58 12.83
C ILE A 297 -25.77 -65.82 12.89
N MET A 298 -25.86 -64.66 12.26
CA MET A 298 -27.06 -63.82 12.21
C MET A 298 -27.93 -64.09 10.97
N GLY A 299 -27.69 -65.19 10.25
CA GLY A 299 -28.52 -65.63 9.13
C GLY A 299 -28.55 -64.64 7.97
N GLU A 300 -29.72 -64.49 7.35
CA GLU A 300 -29.95 -63.59 6.22
C GLU A 300 -29.64 -62.13 6.59
N TYR A 301 -29.96 -61.71 7.82
CA TYR A 301 -29.68 -60.34 8.28
C TYR A 301 -28.17 -60.09 8.38
N GLY A 302 -27.42 -61.09 8.86
CA GLY A 302 -25.96 -61.05 8.94
C GLY A 302 -25.24 -61.07 7.61
N GLN A 303 -25.85 -61.69 6.59
CA GLN A 303 -25.23 -61.94 5.29
C GLN A 303 -24.80 -60.65 4.57
N VAL A 304 -25.54 -59.55 4.75
CA VAL A 304 -25.20 -58.25 4.16
C VAL A 304 -23.86 -57.75 4.70
N PHE A 305 -23.72 -57.76 6.04
CA PHE A 305 -22.48 -57.35 6.72
C PHE A 305 -21.34 -58.33 6.47
N ASP A 306 -21.68 -59.61 6.37
CA ASP A 306 -20.73 -60.67 6.06
C ASP A 306 -20.11 -60.47 4.67
N SER A 307 -20.94 -60.17 3.68
CA SER A 307 -20.51 -59.91 2.30
C SER A 307 -19.62 -58.67 2.22
N GLU A 308 -19.99 -57.56 2.87
CA GLU A 308 -19.16 -56.35 2.94
C GLU A 308 -17.79 -56.65 3.56
N LEU A 309 -17.77 -57.40 4.67
CA LEU A 309 -16.52 -57.73 5.36
C LEU A 309 -15.67 -58.71 4.55
N TYR A 310 -16.28 -59.72 3.93
CA TYR A 310 -15.60 -60.71 3.10
C TYR A 310 -15.02 -60.09 1.84
N GLU A 311 -15.75 -59.19 1.16
CA GLU A 311 -15.23 -58.46 0.01
C GLU A 311 -14.02 -57.61 0.37
N ALA A 312 -14.10 -56.89 1.49
CA ALA A 312 -12.98 -56.10 2.00
C ALA A 312 -11.77 -56.95 2.41
N HIS A 313 -11.98 -58.17 2.94
CA HIS A 313 -10.89 -59.05 3.35
C HIS A 313 -10.29 -59.89 2.20
N SER A 314 -11.09 -60.26 1.20
CA SER A 314 -10.71 -61.25 0.18
C SER A 314 -9.90 -60.68 -0.99
N ARG A 315 -10.09 -59.40 -1.36
CA ARG A 315 -9.43 -58.84 -2.54
C ARG A 315 -8.23 -57.97 -2.23
N GLU A 316 -8.29 -57.17 -1.16
CA GLU A 316 -7.36 -56.04 -1.00
C GLU A 316 -7.03 -55.70 0.45
N TYR A 317 -7.28 -56.58 1.43
CA TYR A 317 -7.06 -56.22 2.84
C TYR A 317 -5.63 -55.73 3.11
N ASP A 318 -4.63 -56.35 2.50
CA ASP A 318 -3.24 -55.92 2.67
C ASP A 318 -2.93 -54.59 1.98
N ARG A 319 -3.70 -54.23 0.94
CA ARG A 319 -3.55 -52.98 0.17
C ARG A 319 -4.28 -51.79 0.77
N LEU A 320 -5.31 -52.01 1.59
CA LEU A 320 -6.04 -50.93 2.25
C LEU A 320 -5.08 -50.03 3.06
N GLU A 321 -5.37 -48.74 3.10
CA GLU A 321 -4.65 -47.83 3.98
C GLU A 321 -5.00 -48.13 5.45
N GLU A 322 -4.14 -47.70 6.38
CA GLU A 322 -4.34 -47.99 7.81
C GLU A 322 -5.63 -47.34 8.36
N GLY A 323 -6.03 -46.19 7.81
CA GLY A 323 -7.32 -45.55 8.09
C GLY A 323 -8.52 -46.39 7.65
N GLU A 324 -8.49 -46.92 6.42
CA GLU A 324 -9.57 -47.77 5.89
C GLU A 324 -9.71 -49.09 6.68
N LYS A 325 -8.59 -49.68 7.11
CA LYS A 325 -8.59 -50.84 8.01
C LYS A 325 -9.22 -50.53 9.35
N ALA A 326 -8.92 -49.35 9.91
CA ALA A 326 -9.50 -48.89 11.16
C ALA A 326 -11.01 -48.67 11.03
N ASP A 327 -11.47 -48.06 9.94
CA ASP A 327 -12.89 -47.83 9.66
C ASP A 327 -13.67 -49.13 9.45
N LEU A 328 -13.11 -50.08 8.70
CA LEU A 328 -13.71 -51.40 8.50
C LEU A 328 -13.82 -52.16 9.83
N ASN A 329 -12.76 -52.13 10.63
CA ASN A 329 -12.77 -52.76 11.96
C ASN A 329 -13.75 -52.05 12.90
N MET A 330 -13.90 -50.73 12.78
CA MET A 330 -14.89 -49.96 13.52
C MET A 330 -16.32 -50.36 13.17
N LYS A 331 -16.63 -50.47 11.88
CA LYS A 331 -17.92 -51.00 11.41
C LYS A 331 -18.17 -52.40 11.97
N ARG A 332 -17.16 -53.27 11.92
CA ARG A 332 -17.25 -54.66 12.43
C ARG A 332 -17.72 -54.70 13.88
N TYR A 333 -17.00 -54.04 14.79
CA TYR A 333 -17.34 -54.16 16.22
C TYR A 333 -18.61 -53.39 16.58
N LYS A 334 -18.92 -52.26 15.92
CA LYS A 334 -20.18 -51.53 16.12
C LYS A 334 -21.39 -52.37 15.70
N ASN A 335 -21.31 -53.06 14.56
CA ASN A 335 -22.39 -53.93 14.11
C ASN A 335 -22.55 -55.14 15.04
N ALA A 336 -21.44 -55.73 15.51
CA ALA A 336 -21.48 -56.80 16.50
C ALA A 336 -22.10 -56.35 17.83
N GLU A 337 -21.84 -55.11 18.27
CA GLU A 337 -22.45 -54.52 19.47
C GLU A 337 -23.97 -54.34 19.32
N VAL A 338 -24.45 -53.93 18.13
CA VAL A 338 -25.89 -53.87 17.83
C VAL A 338 -26.53 -55.25 17.95
N PHE A 339 -25.91 -56.29 17.37
CA PHE A 339 -26.41 -57.66 17.49
C PHE A 339 -26.40 -58.17 18.92
N LEU A 340 -25.30 -57.95 19.65
CA LEU A 340 -25.17 -58.37 21.03
C LEU A 340 -26.21 -57.67 21.93
N THR A 341 -26.47 -56.38 21.69
CA THR A 341 -27.49 -55.61 22.41
C THR A 341 -28.89 -56.15 22.13
N ALA A 342 -29.22 -56.41 20.86
CA ALA A 342 -30.52 -56.96 20.48
C ALA A 342 -30.77 -58.35 21.10
N LEU A 343 -29.75 -59.21 21.12
CA LEU A 343 -29.84 -60.55 21.72
C LEU A 343 -29.86 -60.54 23.25
N SER A 344 -29.20 -59.59 23.89
CA SER A 344 -29.07 -59.52 25.36
C SER A 344 -30.18 -58.68 26.03
N SER A 345 -30.90 -57.86 25.27
CA SER A 345 -31.89 -56.95 25.83
C SER A 345 -33.12 -57.69 26.39
N SER A 346 -33.43 -57.39 27.65
CA SER A 346 -34.67 -57.76 28.32
C SER A 346 -35.81 -56.76 28.10
N GLU A 347 -35.53 -55.60 27.49
CA GLU A 347 -36.48 -54.51 27.29
C GLU A 347 -37.40 -54.74 26.08
N PRO A 348 -38.53 -54.00 25.97
CA PRO A 348 -39.43 -54.07 24.82
C PRO A 348 -38.67 -53.81 23.51
N ARG A 349 -38.71 -54.83 22.64
CA ARG A 349 -37.87 -54.93 21.44
C ARG A 349 -38.42 -54.10 20.29
N THR A 350 -37.54 -53.39 19.58
CA THR A 350 -37.90 -52.75 18.32
C THR A 350 -38.19 -53.81 17.25
N GLU A 351 -38.89 -53.43 16.17
CA GLU A 351 -39.13 -54.33 15.02
C GLU A 351 -37.81 -54.82 14.40
N ASN A 352 -36.78 -53.98 14.42
CA ASN A 352 -35.45 -54.34 13.96
C ASN A 352 -34.80 -55.40 14.88
N ASP A 353 -34.90 -55.24 16.19
CA ASP A 353 -34.37 -56.23 17.15
C ASP A 353 -35.07 -57.59 16.99
N GLN A 354 -36.40 -57.58 16.77
CA GLN A 354 -37.16 -58.80 16.51
C GLN A 354 -36.68 -59.51 15.24
N SER A 355 -36.42 -58.76 14.18
CA SER A 355 -35.89 -59.30 12.92
C SER A 355 -34.51 -59.92 13.10
N ILE A 356 -33.63 -59.26 13.87
CA ILE A 356 -32.30 -59.77 14.22
C ILE A 356 -32.39 -61.08 14.99
N ILE A 357 -33.23 -61.13 16.02
CA ILE A 357 -33.42 -62.31 16.88
C ILE A 357 -33.99 -63.48 16.09
N GLU A 358 -34.98 -63.23 15.24
CA GLU A 358 -35.59 -64.26 14.41
C GLU A 358 -34.60 -64.80 13.37
N SER A 359 -33.84 -63.94 12.71
CA SER A 359 -32.81 -64.38 11.76
C SER A 359 -31.71 -65.19 12.44
N HIS A 360 -31.27 -64.77 13.64
CA HIS A 360 -30.33 -65.54 14.45
C HIS A 360 -30.89 -66.92 14.85
N ARG A 361 -32.14 -66.97 15.30
CA ARG A 361 -32.83 -68.22 15.66
C ARG A 361 -32.93 -69.17 14.47
N GLN A 362 -33.30 -68.67 13.30
CA GLN A 362 -33.38 -69.45 12.06
C GLN A 362 -32.02 -70.00 11.65
N ALA A 363 -30.97 -69.19 11.71
CA ALA A 363 -29.60 -69.64 11.44
C ALA A 363 -29.18 -70.75 12.40
N ARG A 364 -29.51 -70.62 13.69
CA ARG A 364 -29.25 -71.64 14.70
C ARG A 364 -29.96 -72.96 14.43
N VAL A 365 -31.25 -72.91 14.12
CA VAL A 365 -32.05 -74.10 13.76
C VAL A 365 -31.49 -74.76 12.49
N ALA A 366 -31.07 -73.98 11.50
CA ALA A 366 -30.45 -74.51 10.30
C ALA A 366 -29.11 -75.21 10.61
N MET A 367 -28.25 -74.62 11.44
CA MET A 367 -27.01 -75.26 11.89
C MET A 367 -27.26 -76.53 12.69
N LEU A 368 -28.21 -76.49 13.64
CA LEU A 368 -28.60 -77.66 14.44
C LEU A 368 -29.04 -78.80 13.52
N SER A 369 -29.89 -78.51 12.54
CA SER A 369 -30.32 -79.49 11.54
C SER A 369 -29.12 -80.09 10.77
N VAL A 370 -28.17 -79.27 10.32
CA VAL A 370 -26.97 -79.74 9.62
C VAL A 370 -26.12 -80.67 10.50
N VAL A 371 -25.93 -80.33 11.78
CA VAL A 371 -25.19 -81.19 12.71
C VAL A 371 -25.96 -82.48 13.00
N CYS A 372 -27.26 -82.40 13.28
CA CYS A 372 -28.09 -83.58 13.55
C CYS A 372 -28.12 -84.54 12.36
N ILE A 373 -28.21 -84.03 11.12
CA ILE A 373 -28.12 -84.86 9.91
C ILE A 373 -26.76 -85.55 9.84
N THR A 374 -25.68 -84.81 10.09
CA THR A 374 -24.31 -85.35 10.04
C THR A 374 -24.07 -86.43 11.10
N LEU A 375 -24.52 -86.18 12.35
CA LEU A 375 -24.40 -87.14 13.45
C LEU A 375 -25.40 -88.30 13.33
N GLY A 376 -26.51 -88.12 12.61
CA GLY A 376 -27.49 -89.16 12.29
C GLY A 376 -26.91 -90.35 11.53
N HIS A 377 -25.72 -90.20 10.93
CA HIS A 377 -24.99 -91.30 10.30
C HIS A 377 -24.32 -92.26 11.30
N ILE A 378 -24.08 -91.80 12.54
CA ILE A 378 -23.36 -92.57 13.57
C ILE A 378 -24.23 -92.90 14.78
N THR A 379 -25.25 -92.10 15.09
CA THR A 379 -26.12 -92.29 16.26
C THR A 379 -27.47 -91.60 16.09
N THR A 380 -28.49 -92.05 16.79
CA THR A 380 -29.81 -91.42 16.83
C THR A 380 -29.89 -90.45 18.00
N LEU A 381 -29.94 -89.15 17.71
CA LEU A 381 -29.99 -88.12 18.75
C LEU A 381 -31.38 -87.99 19.36
N ASP A 382 -31.49 -88.12 20.68
CA ASP A 382 -32.74 -87.85 21.40
C ASP A 382 -32.99 -86.33 21.58
N GLU A 383 -34.14 -85.98 22.18
CA GLU A 383 -34.50 -84.56 22.40
C GLU A 383 -33.55 -83.86 23.40
N GLU A 384 -32.98 -84.60 24.36
CA GLU A 384 -32.06 -84.07 25.37
C GLU A 384 -30.70 -83.73 24.74
N GLU A 385 -30.17 -84.64 23.92
CA GLU A 385 -28.93 -84.46 23.16
C GLU A 385 -29.07 -83.34 22.12
N GLN A 386 -30.21 -83.26 21.42
CA GLN A 386 -30.49 -82.13 20.53
C GLN A 386 -30.54 -80.80 21.28
N GLY A 387 -31.11 -80.79 22.49
CA GLY A 387 -31.11 -79.64 23.38
C GLY A 387 -29.69 -79.22 23.80
N ALA A 388 -28.87 -80.17 24.25
CA ALA A 388 -27.48 -79.92 24.62
C ALA A 388 -26.66 -79.36 23.44
N LEU A 389 -26.89 -79.87 22.24
CA LEU A 389 -26.24 -79.38 21.03
C LEU A 389 -26.69 -77.95 20.67
N ASP A 390 -27.98 -77.62 20.79
CA ASP A 390 -28.47 -76.25 20.61
C ASP A 390 -27.86 -75.28 21.63
N GLU A 391 -27.65 -75.70 22.87
CA GLU A 391 -26.97 -74.92 23.91
C GLU A 391 -25.49 -74.66 23.58
N ILE A 392 -24.78 -75.65 23.02
CA ILE A 392 -23.41 -75.50 22.52
C ILE A 392 -23.36 -74.49 21.38
N LEU A 393 -24.28 -74.59 20.41
CA LEU A 393 -24.37 -73.66 19.28
C LEU A 393 -24.69 -72.24 19.75
N GLN A 394 -25.61 -72.08 20.69
CA GLN A 394 -25.94 -70.78 21.29
C GLN A 394 -24.76 -70.19 22.06
N SER A 395 -24.03 -71.03 22.81
CA SER A 395 -22.85 -70.60 23.56
C SER A 395 -21.72 -70.15 22.64
N ALA A 396 -21.48 -70.87 21.55
CA ALA A 396 -20.51 -70.50 20.52
C ALA A 396 -20.89 -69.19 19.81
N ALA A 397 -22.16 -69.04 19.45
CA ALA A 397 -22.71 -67.84 18.83
C ALA A 397 -22.52 -66.59 19.71
N ASN A 398 -22.96 -66.67 20.97
CA ASN A 398 -22.85 -65.57 21.93
C ASN A 398 -21.38 -65.22 22.16
N LEU A 399 -20.54 -66.23 22.43
CA LEU A 399 -19.10 -66.04 22.62
C LEU A 399 -18.48 -65.30 21.43
N TRP A 400 -18.81 -65.70 20.21
CA TRP A 400 -18.27 -65.08 19.02
C TRP A 400 -18.74 -63.63 18.83
N LEU A 401 -20.01 -63.33 19.09
CA LEU A 401 -20.54 -61.96 19.05
C LEU A 401 -19.88 -61.06 20.11
N GLU A 402 -19.67 -61.57 21.32
CA GLU A 402 -18.98 -60.85 22.39
C GLU A 402 -17.52 -60.56 22.06
N ILE A 403 -16.83 -61.49 21.41
CA ILE A 403 -15.45 -61.29 20.95
C ILE A 403 -15.42 -60.33 19.78
N THR A 404 -16.39 -60.41 18.89
CA THR A 404 -16.41 -59.57 17.69
C THR A 404 -16.86 -58.14 17.99
N SER A 405 -17.53 -57.88 19.11
CA SER A 405 -17.73 -56.52 19.64
C SER A 405 -16.45 -55.91 20.25
N GLN A 406 -15.35 -56.67 20.35
CA GLN A 406 -14.05 -56.14 20.77
C GLN A 406 -13.31 -55.46 19.62
N ARG A 407 -12.39 -54.54 19.97
CA ARG A 407 -11.58 -53.78 18.99
C ARG A 407 -10.48 -54.60 18.32
N TYR A 408 -9.98 -55.65 18.98
CA TYR A 408 -9.07 -56.60 18.33
C TYR A 408 -9.85 -57.59 17.46
N ARG A 409 -9.18 -58.26 16.55
CA ARG A 409 -9.74 -59.35 15.77
C ARG A 409 -9.27 -60.67 16.35
N LEU A 410 -10.18 -61.64 16.42
CA LEU A 410 -9.86 -63.01 16.79
C LEU A 410 -10.13 -63.91 15.59
N PHE A 411 -9.24 -64.87 15.35
CA PHE A 411 -9.41 -65.91 14.36
C PHE A 411 -9.35 -67.27 15.04
N VAL A 412 -10.32 -68.12 14.71
CA VAL A 412 -10.29 -69.53 15.04
C VAL A 412 -9.60 -70.24 13.89
N VAL A 413 -8.36 -70.66 14.12
CA VAL A 413 -7.53 -71.27 13.09
C VAL A 413 -7.77 -72.78 13.08
N VAL A 414 -8.33 -73.23 11.96
CA VAL A 414 -8.47 -74.64 11.62
C VAL A 414 -7.34 -75.01 10.65
N PRO A 415 -6.57 -76.09 10.91
CA PRO A 415 -5.50 -76.53 10.03
C PRO A 415 -6.01 -76.84 8.63
N ARG A 416 -5.21 -76.49 7.61
CA ARG A 416 -5.51 -76.88 6.24
C ARG A 416 -5.37 -78.40 6.10
N GLY A 417 -6.39 -79.04 5.53
CA GLY A 417 -6.44 -80.50 5.36
C GLY A 417 -7.26 -81.24 6.41
N SER A 418 -7.78 -80.54 7.43
CA SER A 418 -8.84 -81.10 8.27
C SER A 418 -10.16 -81.11 7.50
N GLU A 419 -10.72 -82.29 7.30
CA GLU A 419 -12.00 -82.51 6.59
C GLU A 419 -13.08 -82.96 7.57
N ASP A 420 -14.35 -82.67 7.25
CA ASP A 420 -15.49 -83.19 8.00
C ASP A 420 -15.78 -84.61 7.53
N VAL A 421 -15.10 -85.55 8.18
CA VAL A 421 -15.08 -86.97 7.82
C VAL A 421 -16.45 -87.63 8.00
N LEU A 422 -17.32 -87.06 8.83
CA LEU A 422 -18.70 -87.54 9.00
C LEU A 422 -19.61 -87.12 7.83
N ARG A 423 -19.26 -86.04 7.11
CA ARG A 423 -19.96 -85.60 5.89
C ARG A 423 -19.37 -86.19 4.62
N VAL A 424 -18.05 -86.29 4.53
CA VAL A 424 -17.34 -86.74 3.33
C VAL A 424 -17.01 -88.23 3.47
N VAL A 425 -17.92 -89.08 3.00
CA VAL A 425 -17.69 -90.54 2.94
C VAL A 425 -16.65 -90.84 1.86
N GLY A 426 -15.55 -91.49 2.24
CA GLY A 426 -14.52 -91.96 1.31
C GLY A 426 -13.35 -91.01 1.05
N SER A 427 -12.90 -90.23 2.06
CA SER A 427 -11.68 -89.42 1.93
C SER A 427 -10.46 -90.30 1.62
N ASP A 428 -9.76 -89.98 0.53
CA ASP A 428 -8.58 -90.70 0.05
C ASP A 428 -7.29 -90.35 0.83
N ALA A 429 -7.40 -89.59 1.93
CA ALA A 429 -6.23 -89.12 2.69
C ALA A 429 -5.43 -90.28 3.31
N GLU A 430 -4.10 -90.24 3.17
CA GLU A 430 -3.16 -91.19 3.81
C GLU A 430 -3.19 -91.06 5.35
N SER A 431 -3.55 -89.89 5.84
CA SER A 431 -3.64 -89.58 7.27
C SER A 431 -4.88 -88.75 7.55
N LEU A 432 -5.59 -89.13 8.60
CA LEU A 432 -6.76 -88.44 9.12
C LEU A 432 -6.32 -87.38 10.13
N GLN A 433 -6.50 -86.10 9.82
CA GLN A 433 -6.19 -84.99 10.71
C GLN A 433 -7.45 -84.46 11.39
N LEU A 434 -7.62 -84.78 12.68
CA LEU A 434 -8.80 -84.40 13.46
C LEU A 434 -8.49 -83.22 14.38
N VAL A 435 -9.31 -82.18 14.29
CA VAL A 435 -9.27 -81.02 15.19
C VAL A 435 -9.98 -81.38 16.49
N VAL A 436 -9.20 -81.62 17.54
CA VAL A 436 -9.71 -81.79 18.91
C VAL A 436 -10.06 -80.43 19.50
N LYS A 437 -9.24 -79.43 19.17
CA LYS A 437 -9.35 -78.06 19.66
C LYS A 437 -8.69 -77.10 18.67
N PRO A 438 -9.37 -76.07 18.16
CA PRO A 438 -8.77 -75.14 17.20
C PRO A 438 -7.77 -74.20 17.89
N GLU A 439 -6.84 -73.64 17.12
CA GLU A 439 -5.96 -72.59 17.60
C GLU A 439 -6.68 -71.23 17.60
N LEU A 440 -6.29 -70.33 18.50
CA LEU A 440 -6.81 -68.97 18.54
C LEU A 440 -5.68 -67.99 18.28
N GLU A 441 -5.86 -67.17 17.25
CA GLU A 441 -4.96 -66.08 16.92
C GLU A 441 -5.64 -64.73 17.12
N ARG A 442 -4.98 -63.83 17.85
CA ARG A 442 -5.42 -62.45 18.03
C ARG A 442 -4.63 -61.52 17.13
N PHE A 443 -5.31 -60.61 16.45
CA PHE A 443 -4.72 -59.53 15.68
C PHE A 443 -5.09 -58.20 16.33
N GLY A 444 -4.08 -57.51 16.81
CA GLY A 444 -4.20 -56.26 17.54
C GLY A 444 -4.38 -56.44 19.05
N ASP A 445 -4.11 -55.37 19.79
CA ASP A 445 -4.32 -55.30 21.23
C ASP A 445 -5.76 -54.88 21.59
N SER A 446 -6.07 -54.77 22.89
CA SER A 446 -7.39 -54.30 23.36
C SER A 446 -7.76 -52.89 22.87
N ARG A 447 -6.81 -52.12 22.35
CA ARG A 447 -7.02 -50.80 21.76
C ARG A 447 -7.16 -50.84 20.24
N GLY A 448 -6.94 -52.00 19.61
CA GLY A 448 -6.95 -52.20 18.16
C GLY A 448 -5.62 -51.85 17.47
N ALA A 449 -4.54 -51.61 18.21
CA ALA A 449 -3.22 -51.34 17.66
C ALA A 449 -2.46 -52.64 17.35
N GLY A 450 -1.60 -52.65 16.33
CA GLY A 450 -0.75 -53.82 16.03
C GLY A 450 -1.42 -54.93 15.22
N SER A 451 -2.41 -54.61 14.40
CA SER A 451 -3.29 -55.56 13.68
C SER A 451 -2.64 -56.40 12.56
N ARG A 452 -1.33 -56.33 12.35
CA ARG A 452 -0.64 -56.97 11.21
C ARG A 452 -0.17 -58.40 11.48
N GLN A 453 0.20 -58.71 12.72
CA GLN A 453 0.73 -60.03 13.07
C GLN A 453 -0.24 -60.74 14.02
N GLY A 454 -0.68 -61.92 13.61
CA GLY A 454 -1.43 -62.81 14.48
C GLY A 454 -0.54 -63.28 15.63
N GLN A 455 -1.04 -63.17 16.85
CA GLN A 455 -0.40 -63.70 18.04
C GLN A 455 -1.28 -64.83 18.58
N SER A 456 -0.72 -66.03 18.71
CA SER A 456 -1.42 -67.11 19.40
C SER A 456 -1.76 -66.69 20.83
N ILE A 457 -2.99 -66.93 21.27
CA ILE A 457 -3.43 -66.54 22.61
C ILE A 457 -2.74 -67.41 23.66
N ALA A 458 -2.02 -66.78 24.58
CA ALA A 458 -1.32 -67.47 25.65
C ALA A 458 -2.30 -68.30 26.50
N GLY A 459 -2.01 -69.60 26.66
CA GLY A 459 -2.87 -70.54 27.38
C GLY A 459 -3.94 -71.22 26.53
N TRP A 460 -3.98 -70.93 25.22
CA TRP A 460 -4.80 -71.64 24.24
C TRP A 460 -3.99 -71.99 22.99
N SER A 461 -3.32 -73.13 23.02
CA SER A 461 -2.79 -73.77 21.81
C SER A 461 -3.87 -74.68 21.19
N GLY A 462 -3.91 -74.73 19.86
CA GLY A 462 -4.68 -75.74 19.15
C GLY A 462 -4.15 -77.15 19.44
N GLN A 463 -5.01 -78.14 19.29
CA GLN A 463 -4.70 -79.56 19.42
C GLN A 463 -5.28 -80.30 18.22
N ILE A 464 -4.39 -80.96 17.49
CA ILE A 464 -4.70 -81.72 16.28
C ILE A 464 -4.15 -83.12 16.51
N GLU A 465 -4.97 -84.12 16.22
CA GLU A 465 -4.59 -85.52 16.33
C GLU A 465 -4.53 -86.11 14.94
N VAL A 466 -3.43 -86.78 14.62
CA VAL A 466 -3.19 -87.36 13.31
C VAL A 466 -3.21 -88.88 13.42
N TYR A 467 -4.13 -89.51 12.71
CA TYR A 467 -4.27 -90.95 12.65
C TYR A 467 -3.82 -91.46 11.28
N ALA A 468 -2.86 -92.39 11.26
CA ALA A 468 -2.43 -93.02 10.03
C ALA A 468 -3.48 -94.05 9.59
N VAL A 469 -3.99 -93.92 8.37
CA VAL A 469 -4.93 -94.88 7.80
C VAL A 469 -4.11 -95.99 7.17
N SER A 470 -4.10 -97.18 7.80
CA SER A 470 -3.45 -98.35 7.22
C SER A 470 -4.37 -98.93 6.15
N ARG A 471 -4.08 -98.63 4.88
CA ARG A 471 -4.76 -99.26 3.74
C ARG A 471 -4.36 -100.73 3.59
#